data_AF-A0A9D8C4L2-F1
#
_entry.id   AF-A0A9D8C4L2-F1
#
_cell.length_a   1.000
_cell.length_b   1.000
_cell.length_c   1.000
_cell.angle_alpha   90.00
_cell.angle_beta   90.00
_cell.angle_gamma   90.00
#
_symmetry.space_group_name_H-M   'P 1'
#
loop_
_entity.id
_entity.type
_entity.pdbx_description
1 polymer ?
#
loop_
_entity_poly.entity_id
_entity_poly.type
_entity_poly.pdbx_seq_one_letter_code
_entity_poly.pdbx_strand_id
1 'polypeptide(L)'
;MAGESTQTETEAVAGRSCASCTLCCKVMAVRELNKPRLTWCTHCDKKRGCTQYETRPETCREFYCAWMTTAELGDHWKPLASRMVLVHDRARNWLIVHVDSGRADAWRAEPYLAELRAWARYMVAKGGRVFVFQGERVIGLLADGEQDLGPMLRNDGRLDMHSAAAPPPAVPATP
;
A
#
# COMPACT_ATOMS: atom_id res chain seq x y z
N MET A 1 -3.38 33.58 24.08
CA MET A 1 -2.11 32.82 24.01
C MET A 1 -2.45 31.51 23.34
N ALA A 2 -2.16 31.40 22.05
CA ALA A 2 -2.47 30.22 21.24
C ALA A 2 -1.32 29.21 21.44
N GLY A 3 -1.62 28.08 22.09
CA GLY A 3 -0.68 26.98 22.29
C GLY A 3 -0.69 26.05 21.07
N GLU A 4 0.49 25.67 20.63
CA GLU A 4 0.82 24.88 19.45
C GLU A 4 -0.11 23.70 19.15
N SER A 5 -0.55 23.64 17.90
CA SER A 5 -0.99 22.41 17.25
C SER A 5 0.25 21.69 16.70
N THR A 6 0.79 20.71 17.42
CA THR A 6 1.82 19.82 16.89
C THR A 6 1.21 18.92 15.82
N GLN A 7 1.24 19.39 14.58
CA GLN A 7 0.95 18.56 13.41
C GLN A 7 2.22 17.76 13.10
N THR A 8 2.21 16.46 13.38
CA THR A 8 3.25 15.55 12.90
C THR A 8 3.07 15.38 11.40
N GLU A 9 3.60 16.32 10.62
CA GLU A 9 3.69 16.20 9.16
C GLU A 9 4.50 14.94 8.83
N THR A 10 3.98 14.17 7.88
CA THR A 10 4.69 13.00 7.36
C THR A 10 5.78 13.51 6.43
N GLU A 11 6.92 13.89 6.99
CA GLU A 11 8.05 14.41 6.23
C GLU A 11 8.67 13.28 5.40
N ALA A 12 8.98 13.56 4.14
CA ALA A 12 9.66 12.60 3.28
C ALA A 12 11.06 12.33 3.83
N VAL A 13 11.49 11.08 3.81
CA VAL A 13 12.86 10.69 4.17
C VAL A 13 13.83 11.46 3.29
N ALA A 14 14.81 12.14 3.91
CA ALA A 14 15.78 12.96 3.20
C ALA A 14 16.47 12.18 2.07
N GLY A 15 16.59 12.80 0.90
CA GLY A 15 17.17 12.19 -0.30
C GLY A 15 16.24 11.27 -1.09
N ARG A 16 15.04 10.95 -0.60
CA ARG A 16 14.05 10.18 -1.36
C ARG A 16 13.22 11.09 -2.27
N SER A 17 13.05 10.65 -3.51
CA SER A 17 12.16 11.29 -4.47
C SER A 17 11.53 10.25 -5.38
N CYS A 18 10.36 10.59 -5.93
CA CYS A 18 9.73 9.77 -6.96
C CYS A 18 10.68 9.57 -8.16
N ALA A 19 11.42 10.60 -8.57
CA ALA A 19 12.24 10.59 -9.79
C ALA A 19 11.43 10.04 -10.98
N SER A 20 11.91 9.00 -11.68
CA SER A 20 11.21 8.32 -12.78
C SER A 20 10.18 7.26 -12.32
N CYS A 21 9.95 7.09 -11.02
CA CYS A 21 8.99 6.12 -10.49
C CYS A 21 7.55 6.59 -10.70
N THR A 22 6.75 5.76 -11.38
CA THR A 22 5.36 6.08 -11.76
C THR A 22 4.35 5.00 -11.37
N LEU A 23 4.76 4.01 -10.58
CA LEU A 23 3.93 2.82 -10.34
C LEU A 23 2.60 3.15 -9.64
N CYS A 24 2.58 4.14 -8.75
CA CYS A 24 1.35 4.61 -8.10
C CYS A 24 0.28 5.08 -9.11
N CYS A 25 0.69 5.67 -10.25
CA CYS A 25 -0.21 6.08 -11.33
C CYS A 25 -0.89 4.90 -12.04
N LYS A 26 -0.33 3.68 -11.91
CA LYS A 26 -0.95 2.45 -12.42
C LYS A 26 -1.80 1.78 -11.34
N VAL A 27 -1.22 1.47 -10.19
CA VAL A 27 -1.81 0.49 -9.25
C VAL A 27 -2.95 1.06 -8.40
N MET A 28 -2.98 2.38 -8.16
CA MET A 28 -4.00 3.02 -7.32
C MET A 28 -5.16 3.55 -8.15
N ALA A 29 -6.32 3.79 -7.54
CA ALA A 29 -7.41 4.52 -8.19
C ALA A 29 -7.25 6.02 -7.93
N VAL A 30 -7.76 6.86 -8.83
CA VAL A 30 -7.84 8.32 -8.62
C VAL A 30 -9.26 8.75 -8.99
N ARG A 31 -10.06 9.09 -7.99
CA ARG A 31 -11.50 9.35 -8.15
C ARG A 31 -11.75 10.59 -8.99
N GLU A 32 -10.98 11.65 -8.77
CA GLU A 32 -11.08 12.93 -9.46
C GLU A 32 -10.83 12.81 -10.98
N LEU A 33 -10.09 11.76 -11.39
CA LEU A 33 -9.81 11.46 -12.80
C LEU A 33 -10.67 10.33 -13.35
N ASN A 34 -11.62 9.80 -12.56
CA ASN A 34 -12.34 8.55 -12.86
C ASN A 34 -11.39 7.41 -13.28
N LYS A 35 -10.18 7.39 -12.69
CA LYS A 35 -9.13 6.44 -13.05
C LYS A 35 -9.25 5.20 -12.16
N PRO A 36 -9.60 4.02 -12.70
CA PRO A 36 -9.64 2.80 -11.90
C PRO A 36 -8.22 2.35 -11.50
N ARG A 37 -8.15 1.45 -10.50
CA ARG A 37 -6.91 0.75 -10.15
C ARG A 37 -6.42 -0.09 -11.33
N LEU A 38 -5.12 -0.42 -11.29
CA LEU A 38 -4.42 -1.26 -12.27
C LEU A 38 -4.40 -0.73 -13.71
N THR A 39 -4.96 0.46 -13.94
CA THR A 39 -4.96 1.17 -15.22
C THR A 39 -4.01 2.36 -15.16
N TRP A 40 -3.22 2.56 -16.21
CA TRP A 40 -2.33 3.71 -16.30
C TRP A 40 -3.11 5.03 -16.33
N CYS A 41 -2.67 6.00 -15.54
CA CYS A 41 -3.16 7.37 -15.63
C CYS A 41 -2.86 7.96 -17.01
N THR A 42 -3.84 8.61 -17.62
CA THR A 42 -3.73 9.28 -18.93
C THR A 42 -2.70 10.42 -18.92
N HIS A 43 -2.47 11.04 -17.77
CA HIS A 43 -1.47 12.10 -17.58
C HIS A 43 -0.08 11.55 -17.19
N CYS A 44 0.11 10.23 -17.12
CA CYS A 44 1.39 9.66 -16.71
C CYS A 44 2.22 9.23 -17.91
N ASP A 45 3.37 9.87 -18.09
CA ASP A 45 4.46 9.29 -18.88
C ASP A 45 5.21 8.29 -18.00
N LYS A 46 5.23 7.03 -18.40
CA LYS A 46 5.78 5.92 -17.59
C LYS A 46 7.26 6.11 -17.20
N LYS A 47 8.04 6.90 -17.94
CA LYS A 47 9.45 7.16 -17.69
C LYS A 47 9.72 8.54 -17.08
N ARG A 48 8.84 9.51 -17.32
CA ARG A 48 9.06 10.93 -16.94
C ARG A 48 8.18 11.41 -15.79
N GLY A 49 7.09 10.71 -15.46
CA GLY A 49 6.15 11.13 -14.43
C GLY A 49 4.91 11.81 -15.00
N CYS A 50 4.24 12.60 -14.16
CA CYS A 50 3.00 13.29 -14.55
C CYS A 50 3.31 14.41 -15.57
N THR A 51 2.65 14.39 -16.73
CA THR A 51 2.75 15.43 -17.76
C THR A 51 1.96 16.70 -17.40
N GLN A 52 1.14 16.63 -16.34
CA GLN A 52 0.36 17.74 -15.79
C GLN A 52 0.61 17.85 -14.28
N TYR A 53 1.88 17.88 -13.88
CA TYR A 53 2.25 17.83 -12.47
C TYR A 53 1.68 19.00 -11.66
N GLU A 54 1.70 20.21 -12.21
CA GLU A 54 1.23 21.43 -11.54
C GLU A 54 -0.27 21.49 -11.31
N THR A 55 -1.07 20.78 -12.11
CA THR A 55 -2.54 20.75 -12.05
C THR A 55 -3.08 19.39 -11.58
N ARG A 56 -2.21 18.51 -11.09
CA ARG A 56 -2.61 17.19 -10.59
C ARG A 56 -3.67 17.28 -9.48
N PRO A 57 -4.59 16.30 -9.38
CA PRO A 57 -5.58 16.26 -8.30
C PRO A 57 -4.95 16.27 -6.91
N GLU A 58 -5.70 16.73 -5.92
CA GLU A 58 -5.28 16.79 -4.51
C GLU A 58 -4.81 15.42 -3.99
N THR A 59 -5.55 14.34 -4.29
CA THR A 59 -5.13 12.97 -3.95
C THR A 59 -3.73 12.63 -4.46
N CYS A 60 -3.33 13.13 -5.64
CA CYS A 60 -1.99 12.93 -6.20
C CYS A 60 -0.93 13.87 -5.60
N ARG A 61 -1.31 14.96 -4.95
CA ARG A 61 -0.38 15.91 -4.28
C ARG A 61 -0.03 15.44 -2.88
N GLU A 62 -1.02 14.95 -2.15
CA GLU A 62 -0.88 14.55 -0.75
C GLU A 62 -0.32 13.13 -0.60
N PHE A 63 -0.33 12.36 -1.67
CA PHE A 63 0.13 10.97 -1.62
C PHE A 63 1.66 10.86 -1.56
N TYR A 64 2.13 10.24 -0.47
CA TYR A 64 3.45 9.64 -0.36
C TYR A 64 3.33 8.15 -0.05
N CYS A 65 4.00 7.30 -0.86
CA CYS A 65 4.08 5.87 -0.53
C CYS A 65 4.96 5.65 0.71
N ALA A 66 4.83 4.49 1.38
CA ALA A 66 5.57 4.20 2.59
C ALA A 66 7.09 4.27 2.39
N TRP A 67 7.60 3.92 1.19
CA TRP A 67 9.02 4.11 0.87
C TRP A 67 9.44 5.58 0.89
N MET A 68 8.57 6.55 0.59
CA MET A 68 8.94 7.97 0.72
C MET A 68 9.03 8.42 2.18
N THR A 69 8.39 7.72 3.12
CA THR A 69 8.08 8.25 4.47
C THR A 69 8.56 7.36 5.62
N THR A 70 9.14 6.19 5.33
CA THR A 70 9.58 5.20 6.34
C THR A 70 11.06 4.89 6.09
N ALA A 71 11.95 5.42 6.94
CA ALA A 71 13.41 5.33 6.75
C ALA A 71 13.92 3.88 6.74
N GLU A 72 13.26 3.00 7.49
CA GLU A 72 13.57 1.58 7.63
C GLU A 72 13.35 0.78 6.35
N LEU A 73 12.54 1.29 5.41
CA LEU A 73 12.36 0.66 4.10
C LEU A 73 13.58 0.92 3.22
N GLY A 74 14.40 -0.09 2.99
CA GLY A 74 15.55 -0.01 2.08
C GLY A 74 15.17 0.31 0.63
N ASP A 75 16.17 0.63 -0.19
CA ASP A 75 15.97 0.99 -1.60
C ASP A 75 15.36 -0.13 -2.45
N HIS A 76 15.49 -1.39 -2.03
CA HIS A 76 14.83 -2.52 -2.68
C HIS A 76 13.31 -2.43 -2.61
N TRP A 77 12.74 -1.66 -1.67
CA TRP A 77 11.31 -1.37 -1.59
C TRP A 77 10.83 -0.23 -2.47
N LYS A 78 11.75 0.53 -3.09
CA LYS A 78 11.38 1.58 -4.05
C LYS A 78 10.47 0.97 -5.12
N PRO A 79 9.29 1.55 -5.42
CA PRO A 79 8.29 0.84 -6.23
C PRO A 79 8.75 0.38 -7.62
N LEU A 80 9.70 1.11 -8.22
CA LEU A 80 10.30 0.73 -9.49
C LEU A 80 11.13 -0.56 -9.40
N ALA A 81 11.79 -0.82 -8.27
CA ALA A 81 12.56 -2.02 -7.99
C ALA A 81 11.63 -3.16 -7.53
N SER A 82 10.78 -2.88 -6.53
CA SER A 82 9.94 -3.88 -5.85
C SER A 82 8.72 -4.32 -6.64
N ARG A 83 8.28 -3.53 -7.63
CA ARG A 83 7.00 -3.69 -8.32
C ARG A 83 5.80 -3.60 -7.37
N MET A 84 5.97 -2.93 -6.23
CA MET A 84 4.97 -2.77 -5.21
C MET A 84 4.91 -1.33 -4.71
N VAL A 85 3.71 -0.82 -4.44
CA VAL A 85 3.49 0.46 -3.75
C VAL A 85 2.91 0.16 -2.38
N LEU A 86 3.65 0.50 -1.33
CA LEU A 86 3.21 0.32 0.06
C LEU A 86 2.52 1.59 0.55
N VAL A 87 1.42 1.42 1.27
CA VAL A 87 0.63 2.51 1.87
C VAL A 87 0.33 2.15 3.32
N HIS A 88 0.61 3.07 4.24
CA HIS A 88 0.25 2.92 5.65
C HIS A 88 -1.05 3.68 5.95
N ASP A 89 -2.07 2.96 6.38
CA ASP A 89 -3.21 3.57 7.06
C ASP A 89 -2.90 3.57 8.56
N ARG A 90 -2.32 4.67 9.04
CA ARG A 90 -1.90 4.80 10.45
C ARG A 90 -3.07 4.79 11.43
N ALA A 91 -4.24 5.29 11.02
CA ALA A 91 -5.42 5.32 11.86
C ALA A 91 -5.97 3.91 12.12
N ARG A 92 -5.94 3.04 11.11
CA ARG A 92 -6.37 1.64 11.24
C ARG A 92 -5.24 0.67 11.60
N ASN A 93 -3.99 1.14 11.65
CA ASN A 93 -2.80 0.31 11.76
C ASN A 93 -2.71 -0.76 10.64
N TRP A 94 -2.95 -0.35 9.39
CA TRP A 94 -2.87 -1.26 8.23
C TRP A 94 -1.69 -0.91 7.33
N LEU A 95 -1.05 -1.96 6.82
CA LEU A 95 -0.11 -1.87 5.69
C LEU A 95 -0.80 -2.48 4.46
N ILE A 96 -0.94 -1.67 3.41
CA ILE A 96 -1.55 -2.07 2.15
C ILE A 96 -0.45 -2.09 1.09
N VAL A 97 -0.27 -3.25 0.45
CA VAL A 97 0.73 -3.50 -0.59
C VAL A 97 0.02 -3.63 -1.94
N HIS A 98 0.13 -2.62 -2.79
CA HIS A 98 -0.40 -2.66 -4.14
C HIS A 98 0.64 -3.24 -5.10
N VAL A 99 0.38 -4.43 -5.64
CA VAL A 99 1.31 -5.11 -6.54
C VAL A 99 1.03 -4.73 -8.00
N ASP A 100 2.08 -4.49 -8.77
CA ASP A 100 1.99 -4.32 -10.22
C ASP A 100 1.38 -5.57 -10.86
N SER A 101 0.27 -5.43 -11.59
CA SER A 101 -0.36 -6.54 -12.31
C SER A 101 0.56 -7.19 -13.35
N GLY A 102 1.58 -6.48 -13.85
CA GLY A 102 2.57 -7.05 -14.77
C GLY A 102 3.58 -8.00 -14.09
N ARG A 103 3.63 -8.00 -12.76
CA ARG A 103 4.49 -8.82 -11.90
C ARG A 103 3.74 -9.17 -10.62
N ALA A 104 2.56 -9.77 -10.78
CA ALA A 104 1.62 -10.01 -9.70
C ALA A 104 2.19 -10.90 -8.57
N ASP A 105 3.23 -11.67 -8.85
CA ASP A 105 3.95 -12.54 -7.92
C ASP A 105 5.19 -11.89 -7.28
N ALA A 106 5.52 -10.62 -7.61
CA ALA A 106 6.74 -9.96 -7.12
C ALA A 106 6.88 -9.96 -5.59
N TRP A 107 5.77 -9.85 -4.87
CA TRP A 107 5.74 -9.87 -3.40
C TRP A 107 6.11 -11.23 -2.78
N ARG A 108 6.08 -12.30 -3.57
CA ARG A 108 6.47 -13.66 -3.15
C ARG A 108 7.96 -13.94 -3.32
N ALA A 109 8.68 -13.08 -4.03
CA ALA A 109 10.12 -13.20 -4.18
C ALA A 109 10.84 -12.74 -2.90
N GLU A 110 11.96 -13.38 -2.57
CA GLU A 110 12.84 -12.89 -1.50
C GLU A 110 13.57 -11.61 -1.95
N PRO A 111 13.83 -10.65 -1.02
CA PRO A 111 13.56 -10.71 0.42
C PRO A 111 12.13 -10.29 0.83
N TYR A 112 11.28 -9.92 -0.14
CA TYR A 112 9.98 -9.29 0.13
C TYR A 112 9.04 -10.19 0.92
N LEU A 113 8.98 -11.49 0.61
CA LEU A 113 8.10 -12.42 1.31
C LEU A 113 8.46 -12.54 2.79
N ALA A 114 9.75 -12.72 3.11
CA ALA A 114 10.22 -12.83 4.49
C ALA A 114 9.94 -11.55 5.29
N GLU A 115 10.20 -10.39 4.71
CA GLU A 115 9.98 -9.09 5.34
C GLU A 115 8.48 -8.82 5.57
N LEU A 116 7.63 -9.05 4.56
CA LEU A 116 6.17 -8.89 4.70
C LEU A 116 5.59 -9.81 5.78
N ARG A 117 6.07 -11.06 5.88
CA ARG A 117 5.65 -11.99 6.95
C ARG A 117 6.11 -11.52 8.33
N ALA A 118 7.33 -10.98 8.43
CA ALA A 118 7.83 -10.42 9.68
C ALA A 118 6.97 -9.23 10.12
N TRP A 119 6.62 -8.32 9.20
CA TRP A 119 5.73 -7.20 9.50
C TRP A 119 4.31 -7.66 9.82
N ALA A 120 3.76 -8.64 9.11
CA ALA A 120 2.45 -9.20 9.41
C ALA A 120 2.37 -9.74 10.84
N ARG A 121 3.37 -10.54 11.26
CA ARG A 121 3.48 -11.02 12.66
C ARG A 121 3.48 -9.88 13.66
N TYR A 122 4.34 -8.88 13.44
CA TYR A 122 4.47 -7.75 14.36
C TYR A 122 3.20 -6.90 14.42
N MET A 123 2.59 -6.60 13.27
CA MET A 123 1.40 -5.76 13.18
C MET A 123 0.17 -6.46 13.76
N VAL A 124 -0.05 -7.74 13.43
CA VAL A 124 -1.17 -8.53 13.96
C VAL A 124 -1.11 -8.63 15.48
N ALA A 125 0.08 -8.83 16.06
CA ALA A 125 0.26 -8.82 17.52
C ALA A 125 -0.12 -7.47 18.18
N LYS A 126 -0.18 -6.39 17.40
CA LYS A 126 -0.58 -5.04 17.82
C LYS A 126 -1.96 -4.62 17.27
N GLY A 127 -2.80 -5.58 16.87
CA GLY A 127 -4.13 -5.33 16.33
C GLY A 127 -4.16 -4.72 14.92
N GLY A 128 -3.01 -4.63 14.26
CA GLY A 128 -2.87 -4.17 12.87
C GLY A 128 -3.07 -5.29 11.85
N ARG A 129 -3.03 -4.93 10.57
CA ARG A 129 -3.24 -5.88 9.46
C ARG A 129 -2.34 -5.56 8.28
N VAL A 130 -2.00 -6.59 7.50
CA VAL A 130 -1.26 -6.44 6.25
C VAL A 130 -2.06 -7.04 5.09
N PHE A 131 -2.27 -6.25 4.04
CA PHE A 131 -2.98 -6.67 2.83
C PHE A 131 -2.09 -6.59 1.61
N VAL A 132 -2.12 -7.62 0.78
CA VAL A 132 -1.48 -7.64 -0.53
C VAL A 132 -2.55 -7.67 -1.61
N PHE A 133 -2.58 -6.62 -2.41
CA PHE A 133 -3.47 -6.50 -3.56
C PHE A 133 -2.76 -7.08 -4.77
N GLN A 134 -3.04 -8.35 -5.02
CA GLN A 134 -2.52 -9.11 -6.14
C GLN A 134 -3.51 -9.03 -7.30
N GLY A 135 -3.35 -8.00 -8.14
CA GLY A 135 -4.32 -7.71 -9.19
C GLY A 135 -5.69 -7.37 -8.61
N GLU A 136 -6.71 -8.15 -8.97
CA GLU A 136 -8.07 -7.98 -8.43
C GLU A 136 -8.29 -8.71 -7.11
N ARG A 137 -7.37 -9.57 -6.68
CA ARG A 137 -7.46 -10.33 -5.42
C ARG A 137 -6.83 -9.58 -4.27
N VAL A 138 -7.37 -9.77 -3.07
CA VAL A 138 -6.77 -9.29 -1.83
C VAL A 138 -6.34 -10.49 -1.00
N ILE A 139 -5.06 -10.53 -0.63
CA ILE A 139 -4.50 -11.53 0.27
C ILE A 139 -4.26 -10.84 1.61
N GLY A 140 -4.83 -11.37 2.68
CA GLY A 140 -4.49 -10.99 4.05
C GLY A 140 -3.28 -11.79 4.54
N LEU A 141 -2.23 -11.10 4.99
CA LEU A 141 -1.13 -11.77 5.69
C LEU A 141 -1.44 -11.83 7.19
N LEU A 142 -1.50 -13.05 7.71
CA LEU A 142 -1.73 -13.36 9.11
C LEU A 142 -0.38 -13.58 9.81
N ALA A 143 -0.39 -13.80 11.13
CA ALA A 143 0.85 -14.06 11.88
C ALA A 143 1.56 -15.35 11.44
N ASP A 144 0.79 -16.36 11.05
CA ASP A 144 1.25 -17.71 10.76
C ASP A 144 0.85 -18.21 9.35
N GLY A 145 0.24 -17.35 8.53
CA GLY A 145 -0.25 -17.77 7.23
C GLY A 145 -0.74 -16.65 6.31
N GLU A 146 -1.38 -17.06 5.23
CA GLU A 146 -1.97 -16.20 4.20
C GLU A 146 -3.44 -16.60 4.04
N GLN A 147 -4.33 -15.62 3.93
CA GLN A 147 -5.74 -15.84 3.65
C GLN A 147 -6.13 -15.12 2.36
N ASP A 148 -6.66 -15.84 1.39
CA ASP A 148 -7.26 -15.23 0.21
C ASP A 148 -8.64 -14.69 0.58
N LEU A 149 -8.78 -13.36 0.55
CA LEU A 149 -10.00 -12.65 0.91
C LEU A 149 -10.94 -12.48 -0.30
N GLY A 150 -10.55 -12.99 -1.47
CA GLY A 150 -11.33 -12.92 -2.69
C GLY A 150 -11.08 -11.64 -3.52
N PRO A 151 -11.96 -11.38 -4.51
CA PRO A 151 -11.85 -10.19 -5.34
C PRO A 151 -12.20 -8.93 -4.54
N MET A 152 -11.50 -7.83 -4.79
CA MET A 152 -11.90 -6.55 -4.23
C MET A 152 -13.16 -6.05 -4.93
N LEU A 153 -14.26 -5.88 -4.17
CA LEU A 153 -15.49 -5.28 -4.67
C LEU A 153 -15.23 -3.85 -5.15
N ARG A 154 -15.86 -3.50 -6.28
CA ARG A 154 -15.56 -2.30 -7.06
C ARG A 154 -16.10 -1.02 -6.38
N ASN A 155 -15.20 -0.04 -6.24
CA ASN A 155 -15.33 1.36 -6.72
C ASN A 155 -15.61 2.52 -5.74
N ASP A 156 -14.77 2.73 -4.74
CA ASP A 156 -14.66 4.06 -4.11
C ASP A 156 -13.30 4.36 -3.43
N GLY A 157 -12.31 3.49 -3.59
CA GLY A 157 -11.02 3.66 -2.91
C GLY A 157 -11.09 3.38 -1.40
N ARG A 158 -12.24 2.88 -0.92
CA ARG A 158 -12.42 2.40 0.43
C ARG A 158 -12.38 0.88 0.41
N LEU A 159 -11.47 0.31 1.18
CA LEU A 159 -11.51 -1.10 1.54
C LEU A 159 -12.75 -1.31 2.42
N ASP A 160 -13.90 -1.61 1.83
CA ASP A 160 -15.05 -2.12 2.58
C ASP A 160 -14.81 -3.58 2.96
N MET A 161 -13.90 -3.77 3.91
CA MET A 161 -13.51 -5.07 4.44
C MET A 161 -14.40 -5.52 5.61
N HIS A 162 -15.67 -5.13 5.63
CA HIS A 162 -16.62 -5.55 6.68
C HIS A 162 -16.85 -7.07 6.72
N SER A 163 -16.50 -7.81 5.66
CA SER A 163 -16.69 -9.27 5.60
C SER A 163 -15.43 -10.10 5.91
N ALA A 164 -14.23 -9.58 5.64
CA ALA A 164 -12.97 -10.29 5.90
C ALA A 164 -12.39 -10.04 7.32
N ALA A 165 -13.23 -9.58 8.24
CA ALA A 165 -12.85 -9.18 9.59
C ALA A 165 -13.22 -10.17 10.69
N ALA A 166 -13.75 -11.35 10.38
CA ALA A 166 -13.87 -12.39 11.39
C ALA A 166 -12.45 -12.84 11.80
N PRO A 167 -12.05 -12.69 13.07
CA PRO A 167 -10.86 -13.40 13.55
C PRO A 167 -11.07 -14.90 13.31
N PRO A 168 -10.01 -15.70 13.04
CA PRO A 168 -10.15 -17.14 13.02
C PRO A 168 -10.81 -17.58 14.34
N PRO A 169 -11.77 -18.52 14.33
CA PRO A 169 -12.33 -19.04 15.56
C PRO A 169 -11.17 -19.55 16.42
N ALA A 170 -11.14 -19.13 17.69
CA ALA A 170 -10.15 -19.61 18.64
C ALA A 170 -10.22 -21.14 18.64
N VAL A 171 -9.14 -21.79 18.18
CA VAL A 171 -9.02 -23.24 18.25
C VAL A 171 -8.98 -23.59 19.74
N PRO A 172 -9.94 -24.37 20.28
CA PRO A 172 -9.86 -24.78 21.67
C PRO A 172 -8.61 -25.63 21.86
N ALA A 173 -7.74 -25.21 22.77
CA ALA A 173 -6.66 -26.05 23.26
C ALA A 173 -7.29 -27.35 23.78
N THR A 174 -6.96 -28.44 23.12
CA THR A 174 -7.40 -29.79 23.52
C THR A 174 -6.65 -30.14 24.81
N PRO A 175 -7.31 -30.72 25.84
CA PRO A 175 -6.69 -31.05 27.12
C PRO A 175 -5.61 -32.12 27.01
#